data_AF-A0A1J3DY41-F1
#
_entry.id   AF-A0A1J3DY41-F1
#
_cell.length_a   1.000
_cell.length_b   1.000
_cell.length_c   1.000
_cell.angle_alpha   90.00
_cell.angle_beta   90.00
_cell.angle_gamma   90.00
#
_symmetry.space_group_name_H-M   'P 1'
#
loop_
_entity.id
_entity.type
_entity.pdbx_description
1 polymer ?
#
loop_
_entity_poly.entity_id
_entity_poly.type
_entity_poly.pdbx_seq_one_letter_code
_entity_poly.pdbx_strand_id
1 'polypeptide(L)'
;WARILPKGRFGDVNMDGIDHYNRVINAILERGIEPFVTLTHYDIPHELEFRYGSCLNSQFREDYEHYAEICFRYFGNRVKFWTTFNEPNIQVINSYRRGAYPPSRCSKTFGNCTCGDSDIEPLVAAHNIIRSHLAAVNIYR
;
A
#
# COMPACT_ATOMS: atom_id res chain seq x y z
N TRP A 1 3.31 -2.62 -4.52
CA TRP A 1 3.29 -1.22 -4.99
C TRP A 1 4.55 -0.77 -5.75
N ALA A 2 5.72 -0.74 -5.11
CA ALA A 2 6.93 -0.12 -5.68
C ALA A 2 7.42 -0.69 -7.02
N ARG A 3 7.03 -1.93 -7.37
CA ARG A 3 7.33 -2.51 -8.68
C ARG A 3 6.66 -1.78 -9.84
N ILE A 4 5.43 -1.29 -9.63
CA ILE A 4 4.63 -0.59 -10.66
C ILE A 4 4.87 0.91 -10.61
N LEU A 5 4.95 1.48 -9.40
CA LEU A 5 5.23 2.91 -9.18
C LEU A 5 6.42 3.06 -8.22
N PRO A 6 7.67 2.98 -8.72
CA PRO A 6 8.87 3.04 -7.87
C PRO A 6 8.98 4.34 -7.08
N LYS A 7 8.48 5.44 -7.65
CA LYS A 7 8.48 6.78 -7.05
C LYS A 7 7.10 7.26 -6.60
N GLY A 8 6.13 6.35 -6.42
CA GLY A 8 4.73 6.74 -6.24
C GLY A 8 4.20 7.51 -7.45
N ARG A 9 3.37 8.54 -7.22
CA ARG A 9 2.85 9.41 -8.28
C ARG A 9 3.86 10.42 -8.85
N PHE A 10 5.08 10.46 -8.32
CA PHE A 10 6.13 11.43 -8.68
C PHE A 10 7.07 10.93 -9.78
N GLY A 11 6.70 9.85 -10.47
CA GLY A 11 7.46 9.30 -11.59
C GLY A 11 6.57 8.48 -12.50
N ASP A 12 7.19 7.90 -13.52
CA ASP A 12 6.47 7.14 -14.53
C ASP A 12 6.07 5.74 -14.04
N VAL A 13 5.02 5.20 -14.66
CA VAL A 13 4.61 3.81 -14.48
C VAL A 13 5.70 2.90 -15.04
N ASN A 14 6.17 1.96 -14.23
CA ASN A 14 7.09 0.93 -14.67
C ASN A 14 6.33 -0.16 -15.45
N MET A 15 6.37 -0.06 -16.78
CA MET A 15 5.67 -0.99 -17.67
C MET A 15 6.18 -2.43 -17.56
N ASP A 16 7.47 -2.65 -17.27
CA ASP A 16 7.98 -4.01 -17.03
C ASP A 16 7.34 -4.64 -15.78
N GLY A 17 7.02 -3.82 -14.78
CA GLY A 17 6.28 -4.21 -13.59
C GLY A 17 4.83 -4.60 -13.93
N ILE A 18 4.17 -3.83 -14.79
CA ILE A 18 2.83 -4.14 -15.31
C ILE A 18 2.85 -5.47 -16.07
N ASP A 19 3.83 -5.66 -16.97
CA ASP A 19 3.95 -6.85 -17.79
C ASP A 19 4.23 -8.11 -16.97
N HIS A 20 5.01 -7.97 -15.89
CA HIS A 20 5.19 -9.07 -14.94
C HIS A 20 3.86 -9.55 -14.36
N TYR A 21 3.03 -8.66 -13.81
CA TYR A 21 1.74 -9.05 -13.23
C TYR A 21 0.74 -9.52 -14.29
N ASN A 22 0.78 -8.95 -15.50
CA ASN A 22 -0.02 -9.45 -16.63
C ASN A 22 0.27 -10.92 -16.94
N ARG A 23 1.55 -11.30 -17.01
CA ARG A 23 1.95 -12.70 -17.23
C ARG A 23 1.46 -13.62 -16.12
N VAL A 24 1.59 -13.20 -14.86
CA VAL A 24 1.12 -13.98 -13.71
C VAL A 24 -0.40 -14.16 -13.74
N ILE A 25 -1.16 -13.08 -13.93
CA ILE A 25 -2.62 -13.11 -13.99
C ILE A 25 -3.10 -14.00 -15.15
N ASN A 26 -2.50 -13.87 -16.33
CA ASN A 26 -2.84 -14.71 -17.48
C ASN A 26 -2.57 -16.19 -17.19
N ALA A 27 -1.41 -16.53 -16.64
CA ALA A 27 -1.06 -17.92 -16.33
C ALA A 27 -1.98 -18.55 -15.26
N ILE A 28 -2.50 -17.76 -14.32
CA ILE A 28 -3.48 -18.18 -13.31
C ILE A 28 -4.84 -18.46 -13.98
N LEU A 29 -5.30 -17.55 -14.84
CA LEU A 29 -6.58 -17.66 -15.54
C LEU A 29 -6.59 -18.80 -16.58
N GLU A 30 -5.48 -19.02 -17.28
CA GLU A 30 -5.31 -20.15 -18.20
C GLU A 30 -5.48 -21.51 -17.51
N ARG A 31 -5.31 -21.56 -16.19
CA ARG A 31 -5.53 -22.75 -15.35
C ARG A 31 -6.93 -22.82 -14.74
N GLY A 32 -7.82 -21.88 -15.10
CA GLY A 32 -9.18 -21.79 -14.55
C GLY A 32 -9.21 -21.35 -13.09
N ILE A 33 -8.15 -20.74 -12.58
CA ILE A 33 -8.08 -20.24 -11.19
C ILE A 33 -8.44 -18.76 -11.18
N GLU A 34 -9.26 -18.34 -10.23
CA GLU A 34 -9.66 -16.94 -10.08
C GLU A 34 -8.68 -16.15 -9.21
N PRO A 35 -8.10 -15.04 -9.71
CA PRO A 35 -7.16 -14.24 -8.93
C PRO A 35 -7.87 -13.31 -7.95
N PHE A 36 -7.51 -13.42 -6.67
CA PHE A 36 -7.86 -12.48 -5.61
C PHE A 36 -6.63 -11.62 -5.31
N VAL A 37 -6.63 -10.38 -5.77
CA VAL A 37 -5.45 -9.52 -5.73
C VAL A 37 -5.54 -8.54 -4.57
N THR A 38 -4.50 -8.52 -3.74
CA THR A 38 -4.33 -7.49 -2.69
C THR A 38 -3.47 -6.35 -3.26
N LEU A 39 -3.97 -5.11 -3.22
CA LEU A 39 -3.27 -3.95 -3.76
C LEU A 39 -2.00 -3.63 -2.95
N THR A 40 -2.06 -3.66 -1.62
CA THR A 40 -0.89 -3.49 -0.76
C THR A 40 -0.84 -4.52 0.36
N HIS A 41 0.34 -5.11 0.56
CA HIS A 41 0.63 -6.05 1.63
C HIS A 41 1.86 -5.55 2.38
N TYR A 42 1.72 -4.35 2.95
CA TYR A 42 2.75 -3.61 3.72
C TYR A 42 3.91 -3.05 2.90
N ASP A 43 4.00 -3.36 1.61
CA ASP A 43 5.10 -3.02 0.70
C ASP A 43 4.98 -1.60 0.12
N ILE A 44 4.86 -0.61 1.00
CA ILE A 44 4.80 0.81 0.64
C ILE A 44 6.15 1.24 0.04
N PRO A 45 6.18 1.98 -1.09
CA PRO A 45 7.43 2.45 -1.69
C PRO A 45 8.22 3.32 -0.71
N HIS A 46 9.51 3.01 -0.55
CA HIS A 46 10.40 3.76 0.34
C HIS A 46 10.48 5.25 -0.02
N GLU A 47 10.33 5.60 -1.29
CA GLU A 47 10.27 6.99 -1.75
C GLU A 47 9.17 7.80 -1.04
N LEU A 48 8.01 7.20 -0.76
CA LEU A 48 6.90 7.89 -0.08
C LEU A 48 7.20 8.12 1.40
N GLU A 49 7.89 7.17 2.03
CA GLU A 49 8.40 7.33 3.39
C GLU A 49 9.42 8.48 3.45
N PHE A 50 10.38 8.50 2.52
CA PHE A 50 11.41 9.54 2.45
C PHE A 50 10.82 10.94 2.20
N ARG A 51 9.83 11.06 1.30
CA ARG A 51 9.25 12.36 0.92
C ARG A 51 8.42 13.00 2.03
N TYR A 52 7.58 12.22 2.69
CA TYR A 52 6.58 12.78 3.60
C TYR A 52 6.19 11.88 4.77
N GLY A 53 6.83 10.71 4.96
CA GLY A 53 6.50 9.78 6.05
C GLY A 53 5.30 8.87 5.76
N SER A 54 5.03 8.61 4.47
CA SER A 54 3.98 7.69 4.00
C SER A 54 2.65 7.83 4.75
N CYS A 55 2.18 6.78 5.44
CA CYS A 55 0.90 6.73 6.15
C CYS A 55 0.76 7.79 7.26
N LEU A 56 1.85 8.45 7.69
CA LEU A 56 1.78 9.56 8.65
C LEU A 56 1.38 10.89 8.01
N ASN A 57 1.23 10.95 6.68
CA ASN A 57 0.85 12.16 5.97
C ASN A 57 -0.46 11.98 5.20
N SER A 58 -1.26 13.04 5.11
CA SER A 58 -2.52 13.03 4.36
C SER A 58 -2.33 12.84 2.85
N GLN A 59 -1.15 13.17 2.30
CA GLN A 59 -0.81 12.93 0.90
C GLN A 59 -0.80 11.44 0.52
N PHE A 60 -0.64 10.53 1.50
CA PHE A 60 -0.68 9.09 1.27
C PHE A 60 -1.95 8.64 0.55
N ARG A 61 -3.08 9.30 0.84
CA ARG A 61 -4.36 9.04 0.18
C ARG A 61 -4.26 9.22 -1.33
N GLU A 62 -3.64 10.30 -1.79
CA GLU A 62 -3.55 10.64 -3.22
C GLU A 62 -2.61 9.68 -3.96
N ASP A 63 -1.48 9.33 -3.34
CA ASP A 63 -0.55 8.34 -3.88
C ASP A 63 -1.18 6.95 -3.98
N TYR A 64 -1.91 6.53 -2.93
CA TYR A 64 -2.59 5.24 -2.92
C TYR A 64 -3.76 5.19 -3.93
N GLU A 65 -4.52 6.28 -4.02
CA GLU A 65 -5.61 6.45 -4.99
C GLU A 65 -5.09 6.32 -6.43
N HIS A 66 -4.00 7.01 -6.76
CA HIS A 66 -3.35 6.92 -8.07
C HIS A 66 -2.84 5.51 -8.37
N TYR A 67 -2.20 4.86 -7.38
CA TYR A 67 -1.74 3.48 -7.52
C TYR A 67 -2.89 2.49 -7.78
N ALA A 68 -3.99 2.61 -7.04
CA ALA A 68 -5.16 1.78 -7.22
C ALA A 68 -5.77 1.98 -8.61
N GLU A 69 -5.90 3.23 -9.08
CA GLU A 69 -6.39 3.55 -10.42
C GLU A 69 -5.57 2.86 -11.52
N ILE A 70 -4.23 2.93 -11.43
CA ILE A 70 -3.32 2.23 -12.36
C ILE A 70 -3.58 0.72 -12.31
N CYS A 71 -3.67 0.12 -11.13
CA CYS A 71 -3.92 -1.32 -11.01
C CYS A 71 -5.27 -1.72 -11.64
N PHE A 72 -6.34 -0.97 -11.39
CA PHE A 72 -7.64 -1.25 -11.97
C PHE A 72 -7.64 -1.07 -13.49
N ARG A 73 -6.97 -0.03 -13.99
CA ARG A 73 -6.83 0.22 -15.43
C ARG A 73 -6.14 -0.92 -16.17
N TYR A 74 -5.02 -1.42 -15.64
CA TYR A 74 -4.21 -2.43 -16.33
C TYR A 74 -4.67 -3.87 -16.08
N PHE A 75 -5.30 -4.16 -14.95
CA PHE A 75 -5.62 -5.52 -14.54
C PHE A 75 -7.12 -5.80 -14.34
N GLY A 76 -7.94 -4.77 -14.17
CA GLY A 76 -9.37 -4.90 -13.82
C GLY A 76 -10.24 -5.56 -14.89
N ASN A 77 -9.77 -5.61 -16.15
CA ASN A 77 -10.45 -6.38 -17.19
C ASN A 77 -10.48 -7.89 -16.86
N ARG A 78 -9.50 -8.40 -16.10
CA ARG A 78 -9.30 -9.81 -15.76
C ARG A 78 -9.47 -10.12 -14.28
N VAL A 79 -9.02 -9.23 -13.40
CA VAL A 79 -9.14 -9.40 -11.94
C VAL A 79 -10.47 -8.82 -11.46
N LYS A 80 -11.30 -9.68 -10.84
CA LYS A 80 -12.64 -9.32 -10.34
C LYS A 80 -12.70 -9.17 -8.82
N PHE A 81 -11.75 -9.75 -8.11
CA PHE A 81 -11.69 -9.73 -6.65
C PHE A 81 -10.46 -8.95 -6.19
N TRP A 82 -10.74 -7.81 -5.53
CA TRP A 82 -9.73 -6.88 -5.04
C TRP A 82 -9.83 -6.74 -3.53
N THR A 83 -8.68 -6.83 -2.87
CA THR A 83 -8.49 -6.45 -1.47
C THR A 83 -7.61 -5.19 -1.45
N THR A 84 -8.02 -4.14 -0.76
CA THR A 84 -7.22 -2.90 -0.73
C THR A 84 -5.96 -3.07 0.13
N PHE A 85 -6.15 -3.32 1.42
CA PHE A 85 -5.07 -3.43 2.40
C PHE A 85 -5.16 -4.80 3.07
N ASN A 86 -4.04 -5.50 3.18
CA ASN A 86 -3.94 -6.63 4.10
C ASN A 86 -3.86 -6.11 5.54
N GLU A 87 -4.69 -6.64 6.46
CA GLU A 87 -4.61 -6.47 7.92
C GLU A 87 -4.04 -5.11 8.42
N PRO A 88 -4.73 -3.99 8.17
CA PRO A 88 -4.21 -2.67 8.51
C PRO A 88 -4.01 -2.48 10.03
N ASN A 89 -4.78 -3.19 10.85
CA ASN A 89 -4.60 -3.24 12.31
C ASN A 89 -3.24 -3.83 12.71
N ILE A 90 -2.75 -4.85 11.99
CA ILE A 90 -1.43 -5.46 12.23
C ILE A 90 -0.33 -4.54 11.73
N GLN A 91 -0.50 -3.97 10.53
CA GLN A 91 0.47 -3.04 9.95
C GLN A 91 0.71 -1.85 10.89
N VAL A 92 -0.35 -1.15 11.28
CA VAL A 92 -0.27 0.08 12.06
C VAL A 92 0.42 -0.15 13.42
N ILE A 93 0.05 -1.23 14.12
CA ILE A 93 0.63 -1.54 15.43
C ILE A 93 2.11 -1.93 15.30
N ASN A 94 2.46 -2.77 14.32
CA ASN A 94 3.85 -3.19 14.17
C ASN A 94 4.76 -2.12 13.58
N SER A 95 4.24 -1.22 12.75
CA SER A 95 5.02 -0.14 12.12
C SER A 95 5.23 1.07 13.02
N TYR A 96 4.21 1.47 13.81
CA TYR A 96 4.21 2.76 14.52
C TYR A 96 4.05 2.66 16.05
N ARG A 97 3.75 1.47 16.59
CA ARG A 97 3.69 1.25 18.06
C ARG A 97 4.82 0.37 18.56
N ARG A 98 5.01 -0.80 17.96
CA ARG A 98 6.09 -1.75 18.34
C ARG A 98 7.39 -1.50 17.57
N GLY A 99 7.29 -0.86 16.40
CA GLY A 99 8.42 -0.66 15.48
C GLY A 99 9.04 -1.95 14.92
N ALA A 100 8.32 -3.08 14.99
CA ALA A 100 8.77 -4.37 14.48
C ALA A 100 8.75 -4.44 12.94
N TYR A 101 7.88 -3.66 12.28
CA TYR A 101 7.81 -3.56 10.82
C TYR A 101 8.31 -2.20 10.35
N PRO A 102 8.80 -2.06 9.11
CA PRO A 102 9.08 -0.74 8.53
C PRO A 102 7.87 0.21 8.65
N PRO A 103 8.08 1.52 8.89
CA PRO A 103 9.37 2.21 9.02
C PRO A 103 10.02 2.11 10.41
N SER A 104 9.58 1.18 11.25
CA SER A 104 10.15 0.89 12.57
C SER A 104 10.14 2.10 13.50
N ARG A 105 8.96 2.71 13.66
CA ARG A 105 8.74 3.87 14.51
C ARG A 105 8.05 3.45 15.81
N CYS A 106 8.56 3.95 16.93
CA CYS A 106 7.96 3.73 18.25
C CYS A 106 8.56 4.66 19.31
N SER A 107 7.82 4.89 20.39
CA SER A 107 8.37 5.51 21.60
C SER A 107 9.32 4.53 22.30
N LYS A 108 10.35 5.04 22.98
CA LYS A 108 11.39 4.22 23.66
C LYS A 108 10.84 3.19 24.65
N THR A 109 9.67 3.45 25.24
CA THR A 109 9.00 2.54 26.19
C THR A 109 8.39 1.31 25.53
N PHE A 110 8.14 1.34 24.21
CA PHE A 110 7.54 0.25 23.46
C PHE A 110 8.55 -0.57 22.65
N GLY A 111 9.72 0.01 22.33
CA GLY A 111 10.76 -0.66 21.57
C GLY A 111 12.02 0.19 21.40
N ASN A 112 13.02 -0.37 20.72
CA ASN A 112 14.32 0.27 20.49
C ASN A 112 14.36 1.07 19.18
N CYS A 113 13.31 1.84 18.89
CA CYS A 113 13.24 2.69 17.70
C CYS A 113 14.04 3.98 17.90
N THR A 114 14.56 4.53 16.79
CA THR A 114 15.29 5.80 16.81
C THR A 114 14.36 7.02 16.87
N CYS A 115 13.10 6.87 16.45
CA CYS A 115 12.09 7.91 16.43
C CYS A 115 10.67 7.29 16.45
N GLY A 116 9.66 8.13 16.66
CA GLY A 116 8.26 7.76 16.64
C GLY A 116 7.50 8.23 17.89
N ASP A 117 6.19 8.19 17.80
CA ASP A 117 5.27 8.41 18.92
C ASP A 117 4.19 7.32 18.91
N SER A 118 4.33 6.36 19.82
CA SER A 118 3.45 5.19 19.92
C SER A 118 2.04 5.48 20.41
N ASP A 119 1.77 6.68 20.92
CA ASP A 119 0.44 7.09 21.38
C ASP A 119 -0.32 7.84 20.26
N ILE A 120 0.40 8.49 19.33
CA ILE A 120 -0.19 9.31 18.27
C ILE A 120 -0.09 8.67 16.88
N GLU A 121 1.10 8.23 16.47
CA GLU A 121 1.36 7.79 15.10
C GLU A 121 0.49 6.61 14.63
N PRO A 122 0.19 5.60 15.48
CA PRO A 122 -0.74 4.55 15.09
C PRO A 122 -2.13 5.08 14.69
N LEU A 123 -2.63 6.10 15.39
CA LEU A 123 -3.95 6.68 15.11
C LEU A 123 -3.93 7.47 13.79
N VAL A 124 -2.87 8.24 13.56
CA VAL A 124 -2.68 8.99 12.30
C VAL A 124 -2.56 8.04 11.11
N ALA A 125 -1.73 7.00 11.22
CA ALA A 125 -1.54 6.01 10.18
C ALA A 125 -2.84 5.25 9.87
N ALA A 126 -3.57 4.79 10.90
CA ALA A 126 -4.85 4.12 10.72
C ALA A 126 -5.87 5.02 10.00
N HIS A 127 -5.96 6.29 10.40
CA HIS A 127 -6.87 7.25 9.77
C HIS A 127 -6.57 7.43 8.28
N ASN A 128 -5.30 7.63 7.91
CA ASN A 128 -4.92 7.80 6.51
C ASN A 128 -5.09 6.51 5.69
N ILE A 129 -4.84 5.33 6.27
CA ILE A 129 -5.12 4.04 5.61
C ILE A 129 -6.61 3.87 5.36
N ILE A 130 -7.48 4.19 6.33
CA ILE A 130 -8.94 4.13 6.15
C ILE A 130 -9.39 5.08 5.02
N ARG A 131 -8.89 6.32 4.99
CA ARG A 131 -9.21 7.27 3.92
C ARG A 131 -8.73 6.78 2.54
N SER A 132 -7.56 6.15 2.50
CA SER A 132 -6.98 5.58 1.28
C SER A 132 -7.77 4.36 0.78
N HIS A 133 -8.23 3.50 1.69
CA HIS A 133 -9.15 2.40 1.39
C HIS A 133 -10.42 2.93 0.73
N LEU A 134 -11.07 3.93 1.34
CA LEU A 134 -12.29 4.54 0.79
C LEU A 134 -12.05 5.16 -0.59
N ALA A 135 -10.93 5.85 -0.80
CA ALA A 135 -10.60 6.42 -2.10
C ALA A 135 -10.50 5.34 -3.20
N ALA A 136 -9.78 4.24 -2.94
CA ALA A 136 -9.68 3.14 -3.90
C ALA A 136 -11.03 2.44 -4.15
N VAL A 137 -11.84 2.24 -3.10
CA VAL A 137 -13.19 1.67 -3.25
C VAL A 137 -14.10 2.57 -4.08
N ASN A 138 -14.01 3.89 -3.92
CA ASN A 138 -14.80 4.85 -4.69
C ASN A 138 -14.42 4.89 -6.17
N ILE A 139 -13.14 4.69 -6.51
CA ILE A 139 -12.70 4.57 -7.91
C ILE A 139 -13.19 3.26 -8.54
N TYR A 140 -13.24 2.19 -7.75
CA TYR A 140 -13.62 0.87 -8.27
C TYR A 140 -15.12 0.72 -8.59
N ARG A 141 -15.98 1.46 -7.87
CA ARG A 141 -17.44 1.40 -7.99
C ARG A 141 -17.95 2.25 -9.14
#